data_AF-A0A7Y8MPC5-F1
#
_entry.id   AF-A0A7Y8MPC5-F1
#
_cell.length_a   1.000
_cell.length_b   1.000
_cell.length_c   1.000
_cell.angle_alpha   90.00
_cell.angle_beta   90.00
_cell.angle_gamma   90.00
#
_symmetry.space_group_name_H-M   'P 1'
#
loop_
_entity.id
_entity.type
_entity.pdbx_description
1 polymer ?
#
loop_
_entity_poly.entity_id
_entity_poly.type
_entity_poly.pdbx_seq_one_letter_code
_entity_poly.pdbx_strand_id
1 'polypeptide(L)'
;MRARDFLAMSMAASLVDPAAHAQQPQAALQCQGRYEQQMLQGPVYASLWMSDGGQTTIGNYLPFLYLGELHKLPGRVQLFGWLTDAAGNIVNFETFLHPNGEGTGAVWVNHQAHRQTYMRLVLKPKGFDIFLETGGVASFSCTL
;
A
#
# COMPACT_ATOMS: atom_id res chain seq x y z
N MET A 1 -65.55 -9.72 -12.73
CA MET A 1 -64.85 -10.65 -11.82
C MET A 1 -63.38 -10.21 -11.78
N ARG A 2 -63.03 -9.26 -10.92
CA ARG A 2 -62.45 -9.38 -9.56
C ARG A 2 -61.04 -10.03 -9.52
N ALA A 3 -60.08 -9.11 -9.42
CA ALA A 3 -58.80 -9.12 -8.69
C ALA A 3 -57.89 -10.35 -8.81
N ARG A 4 -56.78 -10.16 -9.55
CA ARG A 4 -55.53 -10.90 -9.38
C ARG A 4 -54.70 -10.19 -8.32
N ASP A 5 -54.68 -10.75 -7.12
CA ASP A 5 -53.78 -10.33 -6.06
C ASP A 5 -52.37 -10.86 -6.36
N PHE A 6 -51.51 -9.99 -6.92
CA PHE A 6 -50.08 -10.26 -7.01
C PHE A 6 -49.44 -9.94 -5.66
N LEU A 7 -49.12 -10.97 -4.88
CA LEU A 7 -48.19 -10.86 -3.76
C LEU A 7 -46.80 -10.49 -4.30
N ALA A 8 -46.40 -9.23 -4.11
CA ALA A 8 -45.02 -8.79 -4.25
C ALA A 8 -44.22 -9.31 -3.04
N MET A 9 -43.62 -10.48 -3.19
CA MET A 9 -42.72 -11.06 -2.18
C MET A 9 -41.36 -10.35 -2.31
N SER A 10 -41.11 -9.44 -1.37
CA SER A 10 -39.88 -8.66 -1.25
C SER A 10 -38.67 -9.58 -1.18
N MET A 11 -37.82 -9.56 -2.21
CA MET A 11 -36.48 -10.13 -2.13
C MET A 11 -35.62 -9.18 -1.30
N ALA A 12 -35.50 -9.47 -0.01
CA ALA A 12 -34.39 -9.00 0.78
C ALA A 12 -33.12 -9.69 0.24
N ALA A 13 -32.51 -9.08 -0.77
CA ALA A 13 -31.15 -9.41 -1.17
C ALA A 13 -30.27 -9.04 0.03
N SER A 14 -29.90 -10.04 0.84
CA SER A 14 -28.80 -9.93 1.77
C SER A 14 -27.58 -9.46 0.97
N LEU A 15 -27.24 -8.20 1.13
CA LEU A 15 -25.96 -7.63 0.73
C LEU A 15 -24.92 -8.35 1.57
N VAL A 16 -24.43 -9.48 1.06
CA VAL A 16 -23.14 -10.01 1.48
C VAL A 16 -22.14 -8.94 1.07
N ASP A 17 -21.71 -8.17 2.07
CA ASP A 17 -20.71 -7.12 1.94
C ASP A 17 -19.46 -7.73 1.28
N PRO A 18 -19.09 -7.36 0.03
CA PRO A 18 -17.95 -7.97 -0.64
C PRO A 18 -16.60 -7.57 -0.03
N ALA A 19 -16.59 -6.74 1.01
CA ALA A 19 -15.39 -6.08 1.51
C ALA A 19 -14.77 -6.72 2.77
N ALA A 20 -15.19 -7.93 3.18
CA ALA A 20 -14.46 -8.71 4.18
C ALA A 20 -13.28 -9.49 3.54
N HIS A 21 -12.51 -8.85 2.67
CA HIS A 21 -11.13 -9.29 2.44
C HIS A 21 -10.40 -9.04 3.75
N ALA A 22 -10.00 -10.09 4.45
CA ALA A 22 -9.25 -10.02 5.69
C ALA A 22 -8.16 -8.94 5.59
N GLN A 23 -8.44 -7.77 6.18
CA GLN A 23 -7.49 -6.67 6.21
C GLN A 23 -6.32 -7.18 7.04
N GLN A 24 -5.20 -7.47 6.39
CA GLN A 24 -3.99 -7.81 7.09
C GLN A 24 -3.70 -6.71 8.11
N PRO A 25 -3.17 -7.04 9.30
CA PRO A 25 -2.86 -6.04 10.31
C PRO A 25 -1.78 -5.10 9.79
N GLN A 26 -2.22 -3.96 9.26
CA GLN A 26 -1.40 -2.92 8.68
C GLN A 26 -0.94 -1.95 9.75
N ALA A 27 0.32 -1.52 9.66
CA ALA A 27 0.77 -0.30 10.33
C ALA A 27 1.09 0.76 9.29
N ALA A 28 0.88 2.03 9.63
CA ALA A 28 1.13 3.15 8.74
C ALA A 28 2.32 3.99 9.22
N LEU A 29 3.16 4.40 8.28
CA LEU A 29 4.14 5.46 8.46
C LEU A 29 3.67 6.69 7.69
N GLN A 30 3.79 7.88 8.28
CA GLN A 30 3.49 9.11 7.54
C GLN A 30 4.74 9.54 6.79
N CYS A 31 4.67 9.55 5.46
CA CYS A 31 5.81 9.83 4.60
C CYS A 31 5.60 11.10 3.77
N GLN A 32 6.71 11.76 3.46
CA GLN A 32 6.77 12.91 2.56
C GLN A 32 8.01 12.80 1.68
N GLY A 33 7.91 13.28 0.45
CA GLY A 33 9.03 13.21 -0.47
C GLY A 33 8.75 14.00 -1.74
N ARG A 34 9.77 14.08 -2.58
CA ARG A 34 9.66 14.76 -3.86
C ARG A 34 9.65 13.73 -4.98
N TYR A 35 8.62 13.81 -5.81
CA TYR A 35 8.52 13.11 -7.08
C TYR A 35 8.53 14.17 -8.17
N GLU A 36 9.54 14.14 -9.03
CA GLU A 36 9.80 15.21 -10.01
C GLU A 36 9.85 16.59 -9.32
N GLN A 37 8.94 17.52 -9.66
CA GLN A 37 8.85 18.84 -9.04
C GLN A 37 7.77 18.94 -7.96
N GLN A 38 7.02 17.86 -7.72
CA GLN A 38 5.88 17.83 -6.81
C GLN A 38 6.29 17.30 -5.44
N MET A 39 5.87 18.00 -4.39
CA MET A 39 5.94 17.48 -3.03
C MET A 39 4.74 16.57 -2.79
N LEU A 40 5.00 15.32 -2.43
CA LEU A 40 4.01 14.31 -2.10
C LEU A 40 4.07 13.99 -0.62
N GLN A 41 2.92 13.74 -0.02
CA GLN A 41 2.81 13.33 1.37
C GLN A 41 1.64 12.36 1.56
N GLY A 42 1.76 11.43 2.49
CA GLY A 42 0.68 10.49 2.77
C GLY A 42 1.13 9.27 3.57
N PRO A 43 0.17 8.40 3.91
CA PRO A 43 0.47 7.15 4.60
C PRO A 43 1.16 6.14 3.67
N VAL A 44 2.12 5.43 4.24
CA VAL A 44 2.68 4.19 3.70
C VAL A 44 2.34 3.07 4.67
N TYR A 45 1.49 2.17 4.22
CA TYR A 45 1.04 1.00 4.94
C TYR A 45 2.03 -0.14 4.75
N ALA A 46 2.25 -0.90 5.81
CA ALA A 46 3.09 -2.08 5.79
C ALA A 46 2.32 -3.29 6.32
N SER A 47 2.52 -4.45 5.69
CA SER A 47 2.01 -5.75 6.13
C SER A 47 3.17 -6.74 6.24
N LEU A 48 3.16 -7.60 7.26
CA LEU A 48 4.15 -8.65 7.46
C LEU A 48 3.57 -10.02 7.08
N TRP A 49 4.19 -10.67 6.10
CA TRP A 49 3.84 -11.99 5.59
C TRP A 49 4.84 -13.02 6.10
N MET A 50 4.40 -13.89 7.01
CA MET A 50 5.26 -14.93 7.56
C MET A 50 5.41 -16.09 6.55
N SER A 51 6.58 -16.72 6.55
CA SER A 51 6.86 -17.87 5.68
C SER A 51 6.08 -19.14 6.07
N ASP A 52 5.59 -19.22 7.30
CA ASP A 52 4.78 -20.33 7.81
C ASP A 52 3.27 -20.16 7.57
N GLY A 53 2.87 -19.11 6.83
CA GLY A 53 1.47 -18.79 6.58
C GLY A 53 0.75 -18.14 7.77
N GLY A 54 1.44 -17.93 8.90
CA GLY A 54 0.94 -17.15 10.02
C GLY A 54 0.78 -15.67 9.65
N GLN A 55 -0.23 -15.02 10.20
CA GLN A 55 -0.35 -13.55 10.12
C GLN A 55 0.09 -12.98 11.46
N THR A 56 1.03 -12.04 11.44
CA THR A 56 1.42 -11.28 12.64
C THR A 56 1.31 -9.79 12.36
N THR A 57 1.00 -9.01 13.38
CA THR A 57 0.88 -7.56 13.27
C THR A 57 2.26 -6.96 13.09
N ILE A 58 2.46 -6.21 11.99
CA ILE A 58 3.73 -5.52 11.75
C ILE A 58 4.02 -4.43 12.81
N GLY A 59 3.02 -3.99 13.58
CA GLY A 59 3.16 -2.93 14.58
C GLY A 59 4.34 -3.12 15.56
N ASN A 60 4.55 -4.33 16.06
CA ASN A 60 5.69 -4.62 16.96
C ASN A 60 7.05 -4.56 16.26
N TYR A 61 7.04 -4.67 14.93
CA TYR A 61 8.21 -4.70 14.07
C TYR A 61 8.41 -3.39 13.30
N LEU A 62 7.48 -2.44 13.43
CA LEU A 62 7.49 -1.16 12.76
C LEU A 62 8.77 -0.36 13.03
N PRO A 63 9.37 -0.36 14.25
CA PRO A 63 10.67 0.27 14.47
C PRO A 63 11.79 -0.30 13.62
N PHE A 64 11.83 -1.63 13.39
CA PHE A 64 12.84 -2.26 12.53
C PHE A 64 12.64 -1.88 11.07
N LEU A 65 11.39 -1.88 10.59
CA LEU A 65 11.06 -1.37 9.26
C LEU A 65 11.49 0.10 9.11
N TYR A 66 11.15 0.94 10.08
CA TYR A 66 11.49 2.36 10.10
C TYR A 66 13.01 2.61 10.09
N LEU A 67 13.79 1.76 10.75
CA LEU A 67 15.26 1.85 10.76
C LEU A 67 15.94 1.17 9.56
N GLY A 68 15.18 0.51 8.67
CA GLY A 68 15.75 -0.22 7.53
C GLY A 68 16.31 -1.61 7.88
N GLU A 69 15.97 -2.14 9.06
CA GLU A 69 16.52 -3.39 9.61
C GLU A 69 15.68 -4.63 9.24
N LEU A 70 15.36 -4.82 7.95
CA LEU A 70 14.47 -5.92 7.51
C LEU A 70 14.99 -7.32 7.86
N HIS A 71 16.30 -7.50 7.98
CA HIS A 71 16.90 -8.77 8.39
C HIS A 71 16.48 -9.23 9.81
N LYS A 72 15.92 -8.33 10.62
CA LYS A 72 15.38 -8.65 11.96
C LYS A 72 13.91 -9.09 11.92
N LEU A 73 13.27 -9.05 10.74
CA LEU A 73 11.88 -9.41 10.57
C LEU A 73 11.74 -10.92 10.30
N PRO A 74 10.74 -11.58 10.90
CA PRO A 74 10.54 -13.01 10.73
C PRO A 74 9.79 -13.37 9.43
N GLY A 75 9.67 -12.45 8.47
CA GLY A 75 8.88 -12.62 7.26
C GLY A 75 9.18 -11.56 6.20
N ARG A 76 8.37 -11.57 5.13
CA ARG A 76 8.46 -10.59 4.04
C ARG A 76 7.55 -9.40 4.33
N VAL A 77 8.01 -8.21 3.98
CA VAL A 77 7.20 -6.99 4.12
C VAL A 77 6.59 -6.64 2.78
N GLN A 78 5.28 -6.42 2.78
CA GLN A 78 4.59 -5.74 1.70
C GLN A 78 4.40 -4.28 2.10
N LEU A 79 4.73 -3.34 1.21
CA LEU A 79 4.45 -1.92 1.37
C LEU A 79 3.40 -1.48 0.37
N PHE A 80 2.45 -0.67 0.84
CA PHE A 80 1.49 0.03 0.02
C PHE A 80 1.49 1.52 0.38
N GLY A 81 1.82 2.39 -0.57
CA GLY A 81 1.79 3.83 -0.36
C GLY A 81 0.60 4.47 -1.02
N TRP A 82 -0.02 5.43 -0.32
CA TRP A 82 -1.00 6.36 -0.88
C TRP A 82 -0.54 7.78 -0.60
N LEU A 83 0.10 8.41 -1.58
CA LEU A 83 0.71 9.73 -1.42
C LEU A 83 -0.01 10.76 -2.29
N THR A 84 -0.22 11.96 -1.77
CA THR A 84 -0.89 13.04 -2.49
C THR A 84 -0.11 14.34 -2.44
N ASP A 85 -0.20 15.16 -3.48
CA ASP A 85 0.30 16.54 -3.45
C ASP A 85 -0.81 17.54 -3.04
N ALA A 86 -0.46 18.83 -2.99
CA ALA A 86 -1.39 19.91 -2.68
C ALA A 86 -2.47 20.16 -3.76
N ALA A 87 -2.25 19.65 -4.99
CA ALA A 87 -3.20 19.74 -6.09
C ALA A 87 -4.15 18.53 -6.17
N GLY A 88 -3.96 17.53 -5.29
CA GLY A 88 -4.74 16.29 -5.28
C GLY A 88 -4.24 15.23 -6.28
N ASN A 89 -3.04 15.40 -6.86
CA ASN A 89 -2.39 14.33 -7.62
C ASN A 89 -2.06 13.18 -6.66
N ILE A 90 -2.36 11.95 -7.08
CA ILE A 90 -2.15 10.74 -6.28
C ILE A 90 -1.02 9.93 -6.89
N VAL A 91 -0.10 9.50 -6.04
CA VAL A 91 0.91 8.47 -6.34
C VAL A 91 0.66 7.30 -5.39
N ASN A 92 0.21 6.20 -5.97
CA ASN A 92 0.07 4.93 -5.27
C ASN A 92 1.23 4.02 -5.63
N PHE A 93 1.69 3.20 -4.69
CA PHE A 93 2.65 2.15 -5.02
C PHE A 93 2.41 0.90 -4.20
N GLU A 94 2.84 -0.23 -4.73
CA GLU A 94 2.85 -1.52 -4.04
C GLU A 94 4.16 -2.25 -4.31
N THR A 95 4.79 -2.80 -3.27
CA THR A 95 6.01 -3.61 -3.42
C THR A 95 6.14 -4.66 -2.33
N PHE A 96 6.80 -5.77 -2.68
CA PHE A 96 7.31 -6.74 -1.71
C PHE A 96 8.81 -6.52 -1.52
N LEU A 97 9.22 -6.38 -0.26
CA LEU A 97 10.62 -6.22 0.10
C LEU A 97 11.29 -7.58 0.27
N HIS A 98 12.47 -7.67 -0.32
CA HIS A 98 13.46 -8.69 -0.04
C HIS A 98 14.17 -8.40 1.30
N PRO A 99 14.79 -9.41 1.93
CA PRO A 99 15.49 -9.24 3.22
C PRO A 99 16.59 -8.18 3.24
N ASN A 100 17.14 -7.81 2.07
CA ASN A 100 18.18 -6.79 1.93
C ASN A 100 17.65 -5.34 1.87
N GLY A 101 16.34 -5.11 2.01
CA GLY A 101 15.78 -3.74 1.93
C GLY A 101 15.29 -3.33 0.56
N GLU A 102 15.49 -4.15 -0.48
CA GLU A 102 15.08 -3.81 -1.84
C GLU A 102 13.77 -4.50 -2.21
N GLY A 103 12.93 -3.87 -3.03
CA GLY A 103 11.72 -4.47 -3.56
C GLY A 103 11.51 -4.10 -5.02
N THR A 104 10.84 -4.98 -5.75
CA THR A 104 10.29 -4.63 -7.06
C THR A 104 8.78 -4.52 -6.92
N GLY A 105 8.18 -3.56 -7.60
CA GLY A 105 6.80 -3.22 -7.41
C GLY A 105 6.21 -2.44 -8.56
N ALA A 106 5.02 -1.91 -8.31
CA ALA A 106 4.25 -1.10 -9.21
C ALA A 106 4.05 0.29 -8.60
N VAL A 107 4.08 1.31 -9.44
CA VAL A 107 3.65 2.66 -9.09
C VAL A 107 2.58 3.13 -10.07
N TRP A 108 1.59 3.85 -9.55
CA TRP A 108 0.50 4.46 -10.31
C TRP A 108 0.44 5.94 -9.97
N VAL A 109 0.46 6.78 -11.00
CA VAL A 109 0.35 8.23 -10.88
C VAL A 109 -0.93 8.66 -11.57
N ASN A 110 -1.77 9.45 -10.89
CA ASN A 110 -3.00 9.97 -11.48
C ASN A 110 -2.73 10.66 -12.84
N HIS A 111 -3.73 10.63 -13.72
CA HIS A 111 -3.69 11.03 -15.14
C HIS A 111 -2.94 10.09 -16.10
N GLN A 112 -2.26 9.05 -15.61
CA GLN A 112 -1.81 7.94 -16.45
C GLN A 112 -2.81 6.79 -16.32
N ALA A 113 -3.72 6.66 -17.28
CA ALA A 113 -4.69 5.57 -17.30
C ALA A 113 -3.97 4.21 -17.20
N HIS A 114 -4.11 3.53 -16.06
CA HIS A 114 -3.73 2.13 -15.81
C HIS A 114 -2.31 1.69 -16.21
N ARG A 115 -1.38 2.60 -16.48
CA ARG A 115 -0.01 2.21 -16.82
C ARG A 115 0.76 1.93 -15.55
N GLN A 116 0.64 0.69 -15.07
CA GLN A 116 1.56 0.11 -14.10
C GLN A 116 2.99 0.34 -14.61
N THR A 117 3.71 1.22 -13.95
CA THR A 117 5.14 1.40 -14.20
C THR A 117 5.88 0.56 -13.19
N TYR A 118 6.78 -0.30 -13.66
CA TYR A 118 7.60 -1.08 -12.75
C TYR A 118 8.56 -0.14 -12.02
N MET A 119 8.75 -0.40 -10.74
CA MET A 119 9.68 0.36 -9.92
C MET A 119 10.54 -0.56 -9.07
N ARG A 120 11.74 -0.09 -8.75
CA ARG A 120 12.56 -0.64 -7.67
C ARG A 120 12.46 0.29 -6.47
N LEU A 121 12.14 -0.26 -5.31
CA LEU A 121 12.16 0.46 -4.04
C LEU A 121 13.38 0.03 -3.24
N VAL A 122 14.07 0.99 -2.61
CA VAL A 122 15.16 0.74 -1.67
C VAL A 122 14.82 1.39 -0.34
N LEU A 123 14.68 0.57 0.70
CA LEU A 123 14.44 1.04 2.06
C LEU A 123 15.73 1.64 2.64
N LYS A 124 15.57 2.71 3.43
CA LYS A 124 16.67 3.36 4.17
C LYS A 124 16.18 3.75 5.55
N PRO A 125 17.09 4.09 6.48
CA PRO A 125 16.67 4.62 7.77
C PRO A 125 15.76 5.83 7.60
N LYS A 126 14.57 5.76 8.20
CA LYS A 126 13.53 6.79 8.21
C LYS A 126 12.95 7.11 6.83
N GLY A 127 12.98 6.19 5.87
CA GLY A 127 12.43 6.47 4.54
C GLY A 127 12.73 5.42 3.48
N PHE A 128 12.58 5.80 2.23
CA PHE A 128 12.88 4.95 1.08
C PHE A 128 13.14 5.77 -0.18
N ASP A 129 13.70 5.13 -1.20
CA ASP A 129 13.87 5.65 -2.54
C ASP A 129 13.12 4.78 -3.54
N ILE A 130 12.41 5.41 -4.48
CA ILE A 130 11.76 4.76 -5.62
C ILE A 130 12.55 5.10 -6.87
N PHE A 131 13.00 4.06 -7.59
CA PHE A 131 13.65 4.15 -8.89
C PHE A 131 12.65 3.72 -9.96
N LEU A 132 12.27 4.65 -10.80
CA LEU A 132 11.33 4.42 -11.89
C LEU A 132 12.07 3.84 -13.09
N GLU A 133 11.38 2.99 -13.87
CA GLU A 133 11.90 2.49 -15.15
C GLU A 133 12.25 3.63 -16.12
N THR A 134 11.61 4.79 -15.98
CA THR A 134 11.89 6.00 -16.77
C THR A 134 13.21 6.71 -16.42
N GLY A 135 13.95 6.22 -15.42
CA GLY A 135 15.22 6.79 -14.97
C GLY A 135 15.09 7.85 -13.88
N GLY A 136 13.88 8.19 -13.46
CA GLY A 136 13.63 9.10 -12.33
C GLY A 136 13.86 8.44 -10.97
N VAL A 137 14.25 9.24 -9.97
CA VAL A 137 14.35 8.83 -8.57
C VAL A 137 13.49 9.74 -7.71
N ALA A 138 12.68 9.15 -6.84
CA ALA A 138 11.89 9.86 -5.85
C ALA A 138 12.28 9.40 -4.44
N SER A 139 12.68 10.36 -3.60
CA SER A 139 13.13 10.11 -2.24
C SER A 139 12.08 10.53 -1.23
N PHE A 140 11.77 9.63 -0.29
CA PHE A 140 10.77 9.82 0.75
C PHE A 140 11.40 9.67 2.13
N SER A 141 10.96 10.52 3.05
CA SER A 141 11.24 10.47 4.49
C SER A 141 9.95 10.21 5.24
N CYS A 142 9.99 9.38 6.26
CA CYS A 142 8.84 8.93 7.01
C CYS A 142 8.96 9.28 8.49
N THR A 143 7.83 9.25 9.17
CA THR A 143 7.68 9.43 10.61
C THR A 143 6.79 8.33 11.18
N LEU A 144 7.08 7.93 12.43
CA LEU A 144 6.28 6.99 13.22
C LEU A 144 5.13 7.72 13.92
#